data_AF-A0A061RX24-F1
#
_entry.id   AF-A0A061RX24-F1
#
_cell.length_a   1.000
_cell.length_b   1.000
_cell.length_c   1.000
_cell.angle_alpha   90.00
_cell.angle_beta   90.00
_cell.angle_gamma   90.00
#
_symmetry.space_group_name_H-M   'P 1'
#
loop_
_entity.id
_entity.type
_entity.pdbx_description
1 polymer ?
#
loop_
_entity_poly.entity_id
_entity_poly.type
_entity_poly.pdbx_seq_one_letter_code
_entity_poly.pdbx_strand_id
1 'polypeptide(L)'
;MSSVLRLFGCLLKGLDNELWPSDSKTDAGVVEATLDMRVQEDEDDPCWICLQIISDEEKLPQSFCDCPNRPAHKRCLAQWQLQKAGTREEMCCRFCSSKLPHWADDLELDPEARPVMCIWNNSKPHIIHPKRDAGGLADFKEQVAKIMQLDNPDQVSLAFDCVNPFSGPIHITGPATYPVYIHAIP
;
A
#
# COMPACT_ATOMS: atom_id res chain seq x y z
N MET A 1 18.73 -23.70 3.13
CA MET A 1 18.22 -22.86 4.23
C MET A 1 17.82 -21.53 3.62
N SER A 2 16.53 -21.26 3.47
CA SER A 2 16.07 -19.95 2.95
C SER A 2 16.06 -18.95 4.10
N SER A 3 17.01 -18.01 4.10
CA SER A 3 17.02 -16.90 5.04
C SER A 3 16.04 -15.84 4.55
N VAL A 4 15.00 -15.57 5.34
CA VAL A 4 14.05 -14.47 5.08
C VAL A 4 14.69 -13.18 5.60
N LEU A 5 15.08 -12.30 4.68
CA LEU A 5 15.70 -11.02 5.03
C LEU A 5 14.61 -9.98 5.26
N ARG A 6 14.61 -9.32 6.43
CA ARG A 6 13.77 -8.16 6.71
C ARG A 6 14.55 -6.89 6.36
N LEU A 7 14.12 -6.16 5.35
CA LEU A 7 14.70 -4.89 4.95
C LEU A 7 13.88 -3.77 5.57
N PHE A 8 14.54 -3.00 6.44
CA PHE A 8 13.93 -1.82 7.06
C PHE A 8 14.19 -0.60 6.18
N GLY A 9 13.14 -0.10 5.53
CA GLY A 9 13.13 1.25 4.99
C GLY A 9 12.90 2.24 6.14
N CYS A 10 13.95 2.97 6.55
CA CYS A 10 13.82 4.01 7.57
C CYS A 10 13.77 5.37 6.88
N LEU A 11 12.62 6.04 6.92
CA LEU A 11 12.48 7.46 6.59
C LEU A 11 12.63 8.24 7.90
N LEU A 12 13.75 8.97 8.08
CA LEU A 12 13.96 9.81 9.27
C LEU A 12 13.25 11.16 9.11
N LYS A 13 12.05 11.26 9.69
CA LYS A 13 11.43 12.48 10.25
C LYS A 13 10.68 12.00 11.50
N GLY A 14 10.94 12.41 12.74
CA GLY A 14 10.99 13.77 13.26
C GLY A 14 9.67 14.06 13.98
N LEU A 15 9.67 13.93 15.32
CA LEU A 15 8.71 14.44 16.33
C LEU A 15 7.41 13.66 16.63
N ASP A 16 7.36 13.21 17.88
CA ASP A 16 6.36 13.44 18.94
C ASP A 16 4.90 12.96 18.86
N ASN A 17 4.55 12.32 19.98
CA ASN A 17 3.36 12.48 20.81
C ASN A 17 2.15 11.51 20.72
N GLU A 18 1.96 10.89 21.89
CA GLU A 18 0.69 10.62 22.60
C GLU A 18 -0.26 9.53 22.10
N LEU A 19 -0.16 8.39 22.80
CA LEU A 19 -1.22 7.40 23.01
C LEU A 19 -2.48 8.04 23.59
N TRP A 20 -3.65 7.69 23.06
CA TRP A 20 -4.93 7.81 23.78
C TRP A 20 -5.75 6.49 23.68
N PRO A 21 -6.69 6.25 24.63
CA PRO A 21 -7.08 4.92 25.10
C PRO A 21 -8.38 4.36 24.48
N SER A 22 -8.61 3.07 24.77
CA SER A 22 -9.74 2.25 24.32
C SER A 22 -11.04 2.38 25.14
N ASP A 23 -12.14 2.19 24.42
CA ASP A 23 -13.36 1.41 24.70
C ASP A 23 -14.53 1.86 25.62
N SER A 24 -15.71 1.60 25.02
CA SER A 24 -16.97 1.07 25.56
C SER A 24 -18.09 2.04 25.99
N LYS A 25 -19.25 1.95 25.33
CA LYS A 25 -20.42 1.18 25.82
C LYS A 25 -21.63 1.22 24.87
N THR A 26 -22.31 0.09 24.86
CA THR A 26 -23.60 -0.27 24.28
C THR A 26 -24.80 0.43 24.94
N ASP A 27 -25.87 0.69 24.19
CA ASP A 27 -27.22 0.22 24.60
C ASP A 27 -28.21 0.18 23.42
N ALA A 28 -29.19 -0.70 23.55
CA ALA A 28 -30.19 -1.12 22.58
C ALA A 28 -31.43 -0.20 22.52
N GLY A 29 -32.07 -0.15 21.36
CA GLY A 29 -33.39 0.43 21.18
C GLY A 29 -34.07 -0.13 19.94
N VAL A 30 -35.10 -0.97 20.14
CA VAL A 30 -35.96 -1.57 19.13
C VAL A 30 -37.15 -0.64 18.89
N VAL A 31 -37.47 -0.32 17.64
CA VAL A 31 -38.82 0.15 17.22
C VAL A 31 -39.21 -0.48 15.88
N GLU A 32 -40.50 -0.79 15.80
CA GLU A 32 -41.16 -1.67 14.85
C GLU A 32 -41.33 -1.11 13.43
N ALA A 33 -41.63 -2.05 12.53
CA ALA A 33 -41.75 -1.89 11.09
C ALA A 33 -42.88 -0.93 10.64
N THR A 34 -42.54 -0.07 9.69
CA THR A 34 -43.46 0.54 8.73
C THR A 34 -42.98 0.22 7.32
N LEU A 35 -43.91 -0.26 6.51
CA LEU A 35 -43.71 -0.68 5.13
C LEU A 35 -43.89 0.58 4.25
N ASP A 36 -42.80 1.31 3.99
CA ASP A 36 -42.82 2.47 3.11
C ASP A 36 -42.14 2.16 1.76
N MET A 37 -42.78 2.63 0.70
CA MET A 37 -42.29 2.59 -0.68
C MET A 37 -40.88 3.18 -0.71
N ARG A 38 -39.86 2.36 -1.02
CA ARG A 38 -38.51 2.88 -1.30
C ARG A 38 -38.58 3.73 -2.55
N VAL A 39 -38.71 5.04 -2.37
CA VAL A 39 -38.00 6.01 -3.19
C VAL A 39 -36.57 5.49 -3.25
N GLN A 40 -36.07 5.16 -4.44
CA GLN A 40 -34.62 5.06 -4.63
C GLN A 40 -34.11 6.48 -4.44
N GLU A 41 -33.91 6.86 -3.18
CA GLU A 41 -32.97 7.91 -2.87
C GLU A 41 -31.67 7.45 -3.51
N ASP A 42 -31.06 8.32 -4.32
CA ASP A 42 -29.71 8.13 -4.82
C ASP A 42 -28.78 8.13 -3.59
N GLU A 43 -28.85 7.09 -2.76
CA GLU A 43 -27.90 6.84 -1.70
C GLU A 43 -26.59 6.57 -2.43
N ASP A 44 -25.67 7.54 -2.37
CA ASP A 44 -24.32 7.38 -2.88
C ASP A 44 -23.78 6.01 -2.44
N ASP A 45 -23.48 5.14 -3.40
CA ASP A 45 -23.00 3.80 -3.11
C ASP A 45 -21.75 3.90 -2.21
N PRO A 46 -21.70 3.22 -1.04
CA PRO A 46 -20.57 3.32 -0.14
C PRO A 46 -19.30 2.78 -0.78
N CYS A 47 -18.16 3.33 -0.39
CA CYS A 47 -16.87 2.82 -0.85
C CYS A 47 -16.75 1.33 -0.51
N TRP A 48 -16.53 0.46 -1.51
CA TRP A 48 -16.47 -0.99 -1.27
C TRP A 48 -15.25 -1.44 -0.44
N ILE A 49 -14.28 -0.54 -0.21
CA ILE A 49 -13.05 -0.82 0.54
C ILE A 49 -13.19 -0.44 2.01
N CYS A 50 -13.60 0.80 2.31
CA CYS A 50 -13.75 1.28 3.70
C CYS A 50 -15.19 1.26 4.23
N LEU A 51 -16.17 0.98 3.36
CA LEU A 51 -17.60 0.94 3.66
C LEU A 51 -18.17 2.27 4.15
N GLN A 52 -17.54 3.40 3.79
CA GLN A 52 -17.98 4.75 4.16
C GLN A 52 -18.43 5.53 2.93
N ILE A 53 -19.37 6.45 3.16
CA ILE A 53 -19.77 7.53 2.25
C ILE A 53 -19.22 8.81 2.89
N ILE A 54 -18.20 9.42 2.29
CA ILE A 54 -17.68 10.71 2.77
C ILE A 54 -18.31 11.81 1.92
N SER A 55 -19.11 12.67 2.54
CA SER A 55 -19.97 13.67 1.89
C SER A 55 -19.25 14.90 1.31
N ASP A 56 -17.96 14.80 1.05
CA ASP A 56 -17.16 15.85 0.41
C ASP A 56 -16.96 15.41 -1.05
N GLU A 57 -17.32 16.23 -2.04
CA GLU A 57 -17.39 15.80 -3.45
C GLU A 57 -16.06 15.22 -3.96
N GLU A 58 -14.91 15.75 -3.52
CA GLU A 58 -13.58 15.21 -3.86
C GLU A 58 -13.29 13.85 -3.21
N LYS A 59 -14.05 13.51 -2.16
CA LYS A 59 -13.93 12.28 -1.38
C LYS A 59 -15.09 11.34 -1.60
N LEU A 60 -16.00 11.59 -2.55
CA LEU A 60 -17.05 10.64 -2.86
C LEU A 60 -16.47 9.37 -3.52
N PRO A 61 -17.03 8.19 -3.25
CA PRO A 61 -16.68 6.97 -3.96
C PRO A 61 -16.91 7.11 -5.48
N GLN A 62 -15.93 6.71 -6.29
CA GLN A 62 -16.02 6.75 -7.75
C GLN A 62 -15.82 5.35 -8.35
N SER A 63 -16.40 5.11 -9.52
CA SER A 63 -16.20 3.87 -10.27
C SER A 63 -14.92 3.93 -11.10
N PHE A 64 -13.98 3.01 -10.84
CA PHE A 64 -12.71 2.90 -11.57
C PHE A 64 -12.68 1.73 -12.58
N CYS A 65 -13.79 1.02 -12.70
CA CYS A 65 -14.00 -0.07 -13.66
C CYS A 65 -15.50 -0.34 -13.85
N ASP A 66 -15.87 -1.21 -14.77
CA ASP A 66 -17.27 -1.53 -15.10
C ASP A 66 -17.96 -2.47 -14.10
N CYS A 67 -17.40 -2.67 -12.90
CA CYS A 67 -18.04 -3.49 -11.88
C CYS A 67 -19.24 -2.74 -11.28
N PRO A 68 -20.46 -3.32 -11.32
CA PRO A 68 -21.63 -2.68 -10.74
C PRO A 68 -21.49 -2.58 -9.21
N ASN A 69 -21.91 -1.45 -8.65
CA ASN A 69 -22.01 -1.18 -7.20
C ASN A 69 -20.68 -1.44 -6.46
N ARG A 70 -19.57 -1.00 -7.07
CA ARG A 70 -18.22 -1.09 -6.52
C ARG A 70 -17.46 0.23 -6.66
N PRO A 71 -18.02 1.38 -6.25
CA PRO A 71 -17.24 2.60 -6.23
C PRO A 71 -16.24 2.57 -5.07
N ALA A 72 -15.09 3.22 -5.27
CA ALA A 72 -14.08 3.36 -4.24
C ALA A 72 -13.66 4.81 -4.08
N HIS A 73 -13.23 5.20 -2.89
CA HIS A 73 -12.42 6.40 -2.77
C HIS A 73 -11.09 6.19 -3.49
N LYS A 74 -10.61 7.21 -4.20
CA LYS A 74 -9.31 7.19 -4.89
C LYS A 74 -8.17 6.76 -3.96
N ARG A 75 -8.13 7.32 -2.75
CA ARG A 75 -7.18 6.97 -1.69
C ARG A 75 -7.30 5.51 -1.24
N CYS A 76 -8.52 5.02 -1.03
CA CYS A 76 -8.74 3.63 -0.63
C CYS A 76 -8.28 2.66 -1.72
N LEU A 77 -8.52 3.00 -3.00
CA LEU A 77 -8.02 2.22 -4.13
C LEU A 77 -6.48 2.20 -4.15
N ALA A 78 -5.83 3.36 -4.04
CA ALA A 78 -4.37 3.44 -4.00
C ALA A 78 -3.77 2.61 -2.85
N GLN A 79 -4.37 2.69 -1.65
CA GLN A 79 -3.96 1.88 -0.50
C GLN A 79 -4.14 0.38 -0.75
N TRP A 80 -5.25 -0.03 -1.35
CA TRP A 80 -5.48 -1.42 -1.74
C TRP A 80 -4.42 -1.88 -2.75
N GLN A 81 -4.14 -1.09 -3.79
CA GLN A 81 -3.13 -1.43 -4.80
C GLN A 81 -1.74 -1.61 -4.18
N LEU A 82 -1.34 -0.73 -3.25
CA LEU A 82 -0.09 -0.86 -2.49
C LEU A 82 -0.03 -2.15 -1.65
N GLN A 83 -1.13 -2.54 -0.99
CA GLN A 83 -1.21 -3.81 -0.26
C GLN A 83 -1.15 -5.02 -1.19
N LYS A 84 -1.52 -4.84 -2.46
CA LYS A 84 -1.52 -5.86 -3.51
C LYS A 84 -0.29 -5.81 -4.40
N ALA A 85 0.72 -5.04 -4.02
CA ALA A 85 1.98 -4.90 -4.74
C ALA A 85 2.52 -6.25 -5.23
N GLY A 86 2.96 -6.31 -6.47
CA GLY A 86 3.51 -7.51 -7.09
C GLY A 86 2.48 -8.57 -7.45
N THR A 87 1.18 -8.30 -7.27
CA THR A 87 0.09 -9.16 -7.72
C THR A 87 -0.69 -8.50 -8.85
N ARG A 88 -1.51 -9.28 -9.56
CA ARG A 88 -2.41 -8.75 -10.58
C ARG A 88 -3.39 -7.71 -10.02
N GLU A 89 -3.76 -7.82 -8.75
CA GLU A 89 -4.70 -6.93 -8.07
C GLU A 89 -4.11 -5.52 -7.81
N GLU A 90 -2.79 -5.35 -7.99
CA GLU A 90 -2.15 -4.03 -7.98
C GLU A 90 -2.61 -3.16 -9.17
N MET A 91 -2.72 -3.76 -10.35
CA MET A 91 -2.91 -3.04 -11.61
C MET A 91 -4.28 -3.30 -12.25
N CYS A 92 -4.98 -4.34 -11.81
CA CYS A 92 -6.25 -4.75 -12.39
C CYS A 92 -7.31 -5.00 -11.31
N CYS A 93 -8.56 -4.74 -11.65
CA CYS A 93 -9.70 -5.04 -10.80
C CYS A 93 -9.76 -6.55 -10.50
N ARG A 94 -9.88 -6.92 -9.23
CA ARG A 94 -10.01 -8.32 -8.79
C ARG A 94 -11.24 -9.03 -9.39
N PHE A 95 -12.28 -8.28 -9.74
CA PHE A 95 -13.56 -8.83 -10.20
C PHE A 95 -13.65 -8.90 -11.72
N CYS A 96 -13.60 -7.75 -12.41
CA CYS A 96 -13.73 -7.70 -13.88
C CYS A 96 -12.40 -7.76 -14.63
N SER A 97 -11.26 -7.76 -13.95
CA SER A 97 -9.93 -7.75 -14.57
C SER A 97 -9.56 -6.50 -15.39
N SER A 98 -10.42 -5.48 -15.47
CA SER A 98 -10.10 -4.21 -16.13
C SER A 98 -8.90 -3.53 -15.47
N LYS A 99 -8.10 -2.82 -16.27
CA LYS A 99 -6.96 -2.04 -15.78
C LYS A 99 -7.45 -0.89 -14.90
N LEU A 100 -6.85 -0.76 -13.72
CA LEU A 100 -7.12 0.33 -12.78
C LEU A 100 -6.16 1.51 -13.04
N PRO A 101 -6.51 2.74 -12.61
CA PRO A 101 -5.56 3.85 -12.59
C PRO A 101 -4.34 3.49 -11.72
N HIS A 102 -3.19 4.09 -11.99
CA HIS A 102 -1.99 3.77 -11.24
C HIS A 102 -2.00 4.55 -9.92
N TRP A 103 -1.72 3.89 -8.80
CA TRP A 103 -1.82 4.49 -7.46
C TRP A 103 -0.91 5.72 -7.25
N ALA A 104 0.17 5.82 -8.02
CA ALA A 104 1.10 6.95 -7.98
C ALA A 104 0.66 8.16 -8.80
N ASP A 105 -0.38 8.05 -9.63
CA ASP A 105 -0.84 9.16 -10.48
C ASP A 105 -1.30 10.37 -9.66
N ASP A 106 -1.64 10.15 -8.37
CA ASP A 106 -2.12 11.17 -7.43
C ASP A 106 -1.13 11.49 -6.31
N LEU A 107 0.03 10.83 -6.29
CA LEU A 107 1.09 11.17 -5.35
C LEU A 107 2.01 12.18 -6.04
N GLU A 108 2.13 13.36 -5.43
CA GLU A 108 3.22 14.29 -5.74
C GLU A 108 4.54 13.68 -5.27
N LEU A 109 5.10 12.78 -6.08
CA LEU A 109 6.41 12.19 -5.85
C LEU A 109 7.49 13.17 -6.30
N ASP A 110 8.47 13.44 -5.44
CA ASP A 110 9.65 14.19 -5.84
C ASP A 110 10.45 13.36 -6.88
N PRO A 111 10.56 13.84 -8.13
CA PRO A 111 11.30 13.13 -9.18
C PRO A 111 12.79 13.00 -8.85
N GLU A 112 13.34 13.90 -8.03
CA GLU A 112 14.74 13.90 -7.60
C GLU A 112 14.99 13.06 -6.34
N ALA A 113 13.93 12.65 -5.62
CA ALA A 113 14.06 11.81 -4.44
C ALA A 113 14.80 10.52 -4.78
N ARG A 114 15.90 10.26 -4.07
CA ARG A 114 16.71 9.05 -4.26
C ARG A 114 16.28 8.03 -3.21
N PRO A 115 15.75 6.87 -3.61
CA PRO A 115 15.40 5.84 -2.65
C PRO A 115 16.67 5.41 -1.89
N VAL A 116 16.51 5.21 -0.59
CA VAL A 116 17.57 4.71 0.30
C VAL A 116 17.07 3.46 0.98
N MET A 117 17.92 2.45 1.09
CA MET A 117 17.60 1.22 1.80
C MET A 117 18.71 0.85 2.77
N CYS A 118 18.32 0.50 4.00
CA CYS A 118 19.23 0.01 5.01
C CYS A 118 19.09 -1.50 5.15
N ILE A 119 20.18 -2.21 4.89
CA ILE A 119 20.28 -3.65 5.04
C ILE A 119 21.09 -3.94 6.30
N TRP A 120 20.50 -4.69 7.23
CA TRP A 120 21.19 -5.14 8.42
C TRP A 120 21.77 -6.54 8.21
N ASN A 121 23.08 -6.69 8.34
CA ASN A 121 23.74 -8.00 8.40
C ASN A 121 24.72 -8.04 9.58
N ASN A 122 24.65 -9.06 10.44
CA ASN A 122 25.51 -9.20 11.61
C ASN A 122 25.61 -7.91 12.45
N SER A 123 24.46 -7.26 12.68
CA SER A 123 24.34 -5.98 13.40
C SER A 123 25.07 -4.79 12.75
N LYS A 124 25.50 -4.91 11.50
CA LYS A 124 26.09 -3.82 10.72
C LYS A 124 25.08 -3.29 9.68
N PRO A 125 24.78 -1.98 9.68
CA PRO A 125 23.96 -1.39 8.64
C PRO A 125 24.76 -1.21 7.34
N HIS A 126 24.13 -1.53 6.22
CA HIS A 126 24.62 -1.30 4.87
C HIS A 126 23.61 -0.48 4.10
N ILE A 127 24.01 0.70 3.64
CA ILE A 127 23.15 1.61 2.89
C ILE A 127 23.29 1.31 1.40
N ILE A 128 22.17 1.09 0.72
CA ILE A 128 22.08 0.96 -0.73
C ILE A 128 21.20 2.07 -1.27
N HIS A 129 21.55 2.57 -2.45
CA HIS A 129 20.71 3.45 -3.26
C HIS A 129 20.16 2.64 -4.45
N PRO A 130 18.92 2.12 -4.36
CA PRO A 130 18.34 1.33 -5.44
C PRO A 130 18.13 2.20 -6.69
N LYS A 131 18.35 1.62 -7.88
CA LYS A 131 18.10 2.29 -9.15
C LYS A 131 16.63 2.15 -9.55
N ARG A 132 16.06 3.19 -10.15
CA ARG A 132 14.66 3.18 -10.64
C ARG A 132 14.48 2.58 -12.05
N ASP A 133 15.57 2.12 -12.67
CA ASP A 133 15.55 1.59 -14.04
C ASP A 133 15.22 0.08 -14.12
N ALA A 134 15.07 -0.44 -15.33
CA ALA A 134 14.76 -1.84 -15.60
C ALA A 134 15.81 -2.84 -15.06
N GLY A 135 17.05 -2.38 -14.81
CA GLY A 135 18.13 -3.20 -14.23
C GLY A 135 18.22 -3.11 -12.70
N GLY A 136 17.48 -2.17 -12.08
CA GLY A 136 17.63 -1.83 -10.67
C GLY A 136 17.38 -2.99 -9.72
N LEU A 137 16.41 -3.86 -10.00
CA LEU A 137 16.15 -5.04 -9.17
C LEU A 137 17.30 -6.05 -9.21
N ALA A 138 17.89 -6.30 -10.39
CA ALA A 138 18.99 -7.26 -10.54
C ALA A 138 20.25 -6.72 -9.83
N ASP A 139 20.59 -5.45 -10.09
CA ASP A 139 21.69 -4.74 -9.41
C ASP A 139 21.50 -4.73 -7.88
N PHE A 140 20.28 -4.46 -7.42
CA PHE A 140 19.94 -4.50 -6.00
C PHE A 140 20.12 -5.90 -5.39
N LYS A 141 19.62 -6.95 -6.05
CA LYS A 141 19.80 -8.34 -5.59
C LYS A 141 21.28 -8.74 -5.51
N GLU A 142 22.09 -8.34 -6.49
CA GLU A 142 23.53 -8.59 -6.45
C GLU A 142 24.21 -7.90 -5.26
N GLN A 143 23.86 -6.64 -4.99
CA GLN A 143 24.40 -5.91 -3.83
C GLN A 143 23.99 -6.58 -2.51
N VAL A 144 22.72 -6.99 -2.38
CA VAL A 144 22.23 -7.71 -1.19
C VAL A 144 22.96 -9.04 -1.02
N ALA A 145 23.13 -9.82 -2.10
CA ALA A 145 23.84 -11.10 -2.06
C ALA A 145 25.29 -10.93 -1.57
N LYS A 146 25.99 -9.89 -2.06
CA LYS A 146 27.35 -9.55 -1.61
C LYS A 146 27.38 -9.18 -0.12
N ILE A 147 26.45 -8.37 0.35
CA ILE A 147 26.35 -7.99 1.78
C ILE A 147 26.09 -9.23 2.63
N MET A 148 25.23 -10.13 2.17
CA MET A 148 24.82 -11.36 2.86
C MET A 148 25.79 -12.52 2.71
N GLN A 149 26.85 -12.37 1.90
CA GLN A 149 27.82 -13.43 1.60
C GLN A 149 27.15 -14.67 0.99
N LEU A 150 26.23 -14.45 0.04
CA LEU A 150 25.54 -15.49 -0.71
C LEU A 150 26.21 -15.69 -2.08
N ASP A 151 26.38 -16.94 -2.49
CA ASP A 151 27.00 -17.29 -3.78
C ASP A 151 26.06 -17.07 -4.98
N ASN A 152 24.75 -17.02 -4.73
CA ASN A 152 23.75 -16.83 -5.77
C ASN A 152 22.72 -15.75 -5.36
N PRO A 153 22.61 -14.64 -6.11
CA PRO A 153 21.60 -13.59 -5.88
C PRO A 153 20.14 -14.07 -5.91
N ASP A 154 19.83 -15.17 -6.58
CA ASP A 154 18.47 -15.73 -6.60
C ASP A 154 18.04 -16.34 -5.27
N GLN A 155 18.99 -16.57 -4.35
CA GLN A 155 18.69 -17.00 -2.98
C GLN A 155 18.18 -15.84 -2.11
N VAL A 156 18.27 -14.59 -2.60
CA VAL A 156 17.79 -13.41 -1.89
C VAL A 156 16.26 -13.35 -1.95
N SER A 157 15.63 -13.55 -0.79
CA SER A 157 14.22 -13.21 -0.57
C SER A 157 14.11 -11.78 -0.05
N LEU A 158 13.21 -11.00 -0.65
CA LEU A 158 13.01 -9.59 -0.33
C LEU A 158 11.71 -9.40 0.45
N ALA A 159 11.79 -8.68 1.55
CA ALA A 159 10.65 -8.17 2.30
C ALA A 159 10.97 -6.75 2.75
N PHE A 160 10.05 -5.82 2.52
CA PHE A 160 10.24 -4.40 2.77
C PHE A 160 9.22 -3.93 3.80
N ASP A 161 9.73 -3.24 4.82
CA ASP A 161 8.92 -2.40 5.69
C ASP A 161 8.91 -0.98 5.12
N CYS A 162 7.73 -0.49 4.74
CA CYS A 162 7.52 0.84 4.16
C CYS A 162 6.52 1.62 5.00
N VAL A 163 6.49 2.93 4.84
CA VAL A 163 5.39 3.76 5.35
C VAL A 163 4.46 4.05 4.17
N ASN A 164 3.22 3.56 4.26
CA ASN A 164 2.17 3.97 3.36
C ASN A 164 1.79 5.43 3.67
N PRO A 165 1.83 6.33 2.69
CA PRO A 165 1.50 7.75 2.90
C PRO A 165 0.06 7.96 3.40
N PHE A 166 -0.80 6.94 3.27
CA PHE A 166 -2.20 7.00 3.64
C PHE A 166 -2.54 6.32 4.97
N SER A 167 -1.77 5.33 5.41
CA SER A 167 -2.18 4.44 6.52
C SER A 167 -1.07 4.04 7.49
N GLY A 168 0.14 4.58 7.35
CA GLY A 168 1.27 4.21 8.21
C GLY A 168 2.00 2.94 7.74
N PRO A 169 2.69 2.21 8.62
CA PRO A 169 3.57 1.10 8.23
C PRO A 169 2.86 -0.01 7.44
N ILE A 170 3.48 -0.45 6.35
CA ILE A 170 3.08 -1.60 5.54
C ILE A 170 4.25 -2.55 5.36
N HIS A 171 3.96 -3.84 5.35
CA HIS A 171 4.93 -4.89 5.06
C HIS A 171 4.59 -5.51 3.70
N ILE A 172 5.49 -5.37 2.74
CA ILE A 172 5.34 -5.91 1.38
C ILE A 172 6.46 -6.90 1.08
N THR A 173 6.12 -8.03 0.46
CA THR A 173 7.05 -9.15 0.27
C THR A 173 7.15 -9.57 -1.19
N GLY A 174 8.33 -10.03 -1.57
CA GLY A 174 8.63 -10.55 -2.89
C GLY A 174 9.31 -9.54 -3.82
N PRO A 175 9.99 -10.02 -4.87
CA PRO A 175 10.73 -9.17 -5.80
C PRO A 175 9.83 -8.26 -6.65
N ALA A 176 8.58 -8.67 -6.88
CA ALA A 176 7.61 -7.92 -7.67
C ALA A 176 7.14 -6.63 -6.97
N THR A 177 7.44 -6.46 -5.67
CA THR A 177 7.11 -5.25 -4.90
C THR A 177 8.22 -4.20 -4.96
N TYR A 178 9.34 -4.48 -5.62
CA TYR A 178 10.46 -3.54 -5.76
C TYR A 178 10.05 -2.21 -6.41
N PRO A 179 9.29 -2.19 -7.52
CA PRO A 179 8.80 -0.94 -8.12
C PRO A 179 7.98 -0.12 -7.13
N VAL A 180 7.10 -0.77 -6.36
CA VAL A 180 6.32 -0.09 -5.34
C VAL A 180 7.21 0.57 -4.30
N TYR A 181 8.25 -0.11 -3.81
CA TYR A 181 9.18 0.49 -2.85
C TYR A 181 9.92 1.73 -3.40
N ILE A 182 10.51 1.63 -4.59
CA ILE A 182 11.33 2.71 -5.17
C ILE A 182 10.51 3.96 -5.55
N HIS A 183 9.19 3.80 -5.67
CA HIS A 183 8.22 4.85 -6.00
C HIS A 183 7.37 5.29 -4.81
N ALA A 184 7.23 4.49 -3.74
CA ALA A 184 6.43 4.83 -2.56
C ALA A 184 7.20 5.69 -1.52
N ILE A 185 8.44 6.08 -1.83
CA ILE A 185 9.23 7.00 -1.01
C ILE A 185 8.97 8.43 -1.53
N PRO A 186 8.24 9.27 -0.78
CA PRO A 186 8.12 10.69 -1.09
C PRO A 186 9.44 11.43 -0.88
#